data_AF-A0A814T8S9-F1
#
_entry.id   AF-A0A814T8S9-F1
#
_cell.length_a   1.000
_cell.length_b   1.000
_cell.length_c   1.000
_cell.angle_alpha   90.00
_cell.angle_beta   90.00
_cell.angle_gamma   90.00
#
_symmetry.space_group_name_H-M   'P 1'
#
loop_
_entity.id
_entity.type
_entity.pdbx_description
1 polymer ?
#
loop_
_entity_poly.entity_id
_entity_poly.type
_entity_poly.pdbx_seq_one_letter_code
_entity_poly.pdbx_strand_id
1 'polypeptide(L)'
;MIDQSLVLFPTIITTNRETNENLQQLYETTNILLNEPCRICNLILRDPVQLKCGHRQSDAQSERQTSIYSPPFHSSQSGYKMRARLYLNGDGNARRTHISLFFILMRSEYDAILRFPFNYKVTFCLYDQTPTEQHIIDSFQPDIKSNSFQHPRSEMNIASGIPKLCPLSTIQ
;
A
#
# COMPACT_ATOMS: atom_id res chain seq x y z
N MET A 1 -5.99 -12.24 -24.76
CA MET A 1 -5.70 -12.85 -23.44
C MET A 1 -4.56 -12.04 -22.87
N ILE A 2 -4.84 -11.07 -22.00
CA ILE A 2 -3.81 -10.32 -21.28
C ILE A 2 -3.99 -10.70 -19.82
N ASP A 3 -2.93 -11.29 -19.28
CA ASP A 3 -2.88 -11.90 -17.96
C ASP A 3 -2.81 -10.82 -16.88
N GLN A 4 -3.76 -10.87 -15.94
CA GLN A 4 -4.04 -9.83 -14.96
C GLN A 4 -3.20 -10.05 -13.70
N SER A 5 -1.95 -9.61 -13.72
CA SER A 5 -1.04 -9.84 -12.60
C SER A 5 -0.32 -8.57 -12.18
N LEU A 6 -1.02 -7.71 -11.45
CA LEU A 6 -0.40 -6.57 -10.78
C LEU A 6 -0.50 -6.76 -9.29
N VAL A 7 0.67 -6.74 -8.67
CA VAL A 7 0.78 -6.84 -7.22
C VAL A 7 1.26 -5.57 -6.61
N LEU A 8 0.43 -4.90 -5.82
CA LEU A 8 0.95 -3.83 -4.96
C LEU A 8 1.36 -4.45 -3.63
N PHE A 9 2.66 -4.56 -3.44
CA PHE A 9 3.20 -4.79 -2.11
C PHE A 9 3.31 -3.43 -1.41
N PRO A 10 2.86 -3.31 -0.15
CA PRO A 10 3.45 -2.30 0.71
C PRO A 10 4.91 -2.71 0.92
N THR A 11 5.81 -2.17 0.10
CA THR A 11 7.24 -2.45 0.26
C THR A 11 7.75 -1.81 1.54
N ILE A 12 8.45 -2.65 2.29
CA ILE A 12 9.65 -2.38 3.07
C ILE A 12 9.83 -0.90 3.45
N ILE A 13 9.45 -0.57 4.68
CA ILE A 13 10.08 0.56 5.37
C ILE A 13 11.46 0.06 5.75
N THR A 14 12.46 0.32 4.90
CA THR A 14 13.85 0.11 5.30
C THR A 14 14.20 1.20 6.31
N THR A 15 13.98 0.92 7.59
CA THR A 15 14.75 1.62 8.63
C THR A 15 16.19 1.12 8.50
N ASN A 16 17.13 2.02 8.21
CA ASN A 16 18.54 1.66 8.12
C ASN A 16 18.95 0.87 9.38
N ARG A 17 19.42 -0.38 9.17
CA ARG A 17 19.68 -1.49 10.12
C ARG A 17 18.46 -2.36 10.46
N GLU A 18 18.23 -3.41 9.65
CA GLU A 18 18.36 -4.83 10.04
C GLU A 18 17.80 -5.74 8.94
N THR A 19 18.63 -6.71 8.57
CA THR A 19 18.65 -7.50 7.34
C THR A 19 17.78 -8.76 7.41
N ASN A 20 17.06 -9.04 6.31
CA ASN A 20 16.45 -10.33 5.92
C ASN A 20 15.33 -10.96 6.76
N GLU A 21 15.31 -10.90 8.09
CA GLU A 21 14.24 -11.58 8.89
C GLU A 21 12.87 -10.87 8.75
N ASN A 22 12.87 -9.56 8.53
CA ASN A 22 11.65 -8.77 8.31
C ASN A 22 10.92 -9.10 6.99
N LEU A 23 11.62 -9.63 5.98
CA LEU A 23 11.02 -9.97 4.67
C LEU A 23 10.05 -11.15 4.78
N GLN A 24 10.33 -12.12 5.65
CA GLN A 24 9.51 -13.31 5.83
C GLN A 24 8.23 -12.99 6.62
N GLN A 25 8.34 -12.15 7.65
CA GLN A 25 7.19 -11.62 8.38
C GLN A 25 6.30 -10.72 7.51
N LEU A 26 6.91 -9.95 6.59
CA LEU A 26 6.20 -9.17 5.57
C LEU A 26 5.45 -10.08 4.59
N TYR A 27 6.03 -11.22 4.20
CA TYR A 27 5.41 -12.26 3.37
C TYR A 27 4.20 -12.91 4.06
N GLU A 28 4.30 -13.17 5.37
CA GLU A 28 3.21 -13.72 6.17
C GLU A 28 2.07 -12.71 6.38
N THR A 29 2.40 -11.43 6.59
CA THR A 29 1.40 -10.35 6.72
C THR A 29 0.72 -10.04 5.38
N THR A 30 1.43 -10.21 4.25
CA THR A 30 0.84 -10.10 2.90
C THR A 30 -0.10 -11.25 2.58
N ASN A 31 0.12 -12.47 3.10
CA ASN A 31 -0.85 -13.56 3.02
C ASN A 31 -2.18 -13.28 3.76
N ILE A 32 -2.18 -12.42 4.78
CA ILE A 32 -3.41 -12.05 5.52
C ILE A 32 -4.27 -11.06 4.72
N LEU A 33 -3.63 -10.17 3.98
CA LEU A 33 -4.25 -9.24 3.02
C LEU A 33 -4.95 -9.92 1.84
N LEU A 34 -4.49 -11.13 1.53
CA LEU A 34 -4.84 -11.93 0.35
C LEU A 34 -6.09 -12.80 0.55
N ASN A 35 -6.67 -12.84 1.75
CA ASN A 35 -7.77 -13.76 2.07
C ASN A 35 -9.17 -13.15 2.03
N GLU A 36 -9.33 -11.88 1.62
CA GLU A 36 -10.67 -11.28 1.47
C GLU A 36 -11.27 -11.64 0.10
N PRO A 37 -12.26 -12.57 0.04
CA PRO A 37 -12.83 -13.02 -1.22
C PRO A 37 -13.55 -11.86 -1.91
N CYS A 38 -13.67 -11.96 -3.24
CA CYS A 38 -14.56 -11.06 -3.96
C CYS A 38 -15.98 -11.15 -3.37
N ARG A 39 -16.55 -10.06 -2.88
CA ARG A 39 -17.94 -10.07 -2.41
C ARG A 39 -18.97 -10.36 -3.52
N ILE A 40 -18.55 -10.27 -4.78
CA ILE A 40 -19.40 -10.51 -5.94
C ILE A 40 -19.27 -11.95 -6.45
N CYS A 41 -18.06 -12.48 -6.60
CA CYS A 41 -17.85 -13.81 -7.19
C CYS A 41 -17.23 -14.86 -6.24
N ASN A 42 -17.02 -14.50 -4.97
CA ASN A 42 -16.45 -15.34 -3.91
C ASN A 42 -15.13 -16.07 -4.25
N LEU A 43 -14.40 -15.57 -5.25
CA LEU A 43 -13.09 -16.11 -5.62
C LEU A 43 -12.03 -15.58 -4.64
N ILE A 44 -11.20 -16.50 -4.15
CA ILE A 44 -10.00 -16.20 -3.37
C ILE A 44 -8.99 -15.50 -4.29
N LEU A 45 -8.32 -14.45 -3.78
CA LEU A 45 -7.26 -13.78 -4.51
C LEU A 45 -6.16 -14.81 -4.84
N ARG A 46 -5.86 -15.00 -6.12
CA ARG A 46 -4.51 -15.43 -6.51
C ARG A 46 -3.73 -14.15 -6.71
N ASP A 47 -2.82 -13.89 -5.79
CA ASP A 47 -1.77 -12.87 -5.79
C ASP A 47 -2.17 -11.38 -6.01
N PRO A 48 -1.60 -10.44 -5.25
CA PRO A 48 -2.38 -9.37 -4.62
C PRO A 48 -2.69 -8.14 -5.49
N VAL A 49 -3.92 -8.01 -6.02
CA VAL A 49 -4.74 -6.76 -6.01
C VAL A 49 -5.87 -6.81 -7.05
N GLN A 50 -5.74 -7.62 -8.10
CA GLN A 50 -6.85 -7.86 -9.03
C GLN A 50 -7.18 -9.35 -9.12
N LEU A 51 -8.35 -9.69 -8.60
CA LEU A 51 -9.01 -10.95 -8.94
C LEU A 51 -9.22 -10.98 -10.45
N LYS A 52 -9.09 -12.16 -11.10
CA LYS A 52 -9.45 -12.35 -12.53
C LYS A 52 -10.80 -11.75 -12.93
N CYS A 53 -11.70 -11.55 -11.96
CA CYS A 53 -13.02 -10.99 -12.19
C CYS A 53 -13.04 -9.46 -12.40
N GLY A 54 -11.96 -8.71 -12.18
CA GLY A 54 -11.87 -7.26 -12.44
C GLY A 54 -12.81 -6.35 -11.62
N HIS A 55 -13.64 -6.91 -10.73
CA HIS A 55 -14.70 -6.16 -10.04
C HIS A 55 -14.20 -4.98 -9.20
N ARG A 56 -13.05 -5.10 -8.53
CA ARG A 56 -12.49 -3.98 -7.73
C ARG A 56 -12.09 -2.79 -8.61
N GLN A 57 -11.56 -3.04 -9.80
CA GLN A 57 -11.28 -1.99 -10.78
C GLN A 57 -12.58 -1.36 -11.27
N SER A 58 -13.60 -2.18 -11.57
CA SER A 58 -14.92 -1.68 -11.98
C SER A 58 -15.61 -0.85 -10.90
N ASP A 59 -15.53 -1.25 -9.63
CA ASP A 59 -16.05 -0.47 -8.50
C ASP A 59 -15.29 0.86 -8.32
N ALA A 60 -13.98 0.88 -8.59
CA ALA A 60 -13.18 2.11 -8.57
C ALA A 60 -13.50 3.03 -9.76
N GLN A 61 -13.79 2.47 -10.93
CA GLN A 61 -14.19 3.21 -12.13
C GLN A 61 -15.61 3.77 -12.03
N SER A 62 -16.53 3.01 -11.45
CA SER A 62 -17.92 3.41 -11.18
C SER A 62 -18.09 4.22 -9.89
N GLU A 63 -16.98 4.49 -9.19
CA GLU A 63 -16.94 5.28 -7.95
C GLU A 63 -17.70 4.67 -6.77
N ARG A 64 -18.14 3.41 -6.88
CA ARG A 64 -18.77 2.66 -5.78
C ARG A 64 -17.79 2.41 -4.64
N GLN A 65 -16.53 2.13 -4.96
CA GLN A 65 -15.46 2.01 -3.98
C GLN A 65 -14.16 2.57 -4.57
N THR A 66 -13.85 3.82 -4.23
CA THR A 66 -12.72 4.56 -4.81
C THR A 66 -11.35 4.13 -4.26
N SER A 67 -11.30 3.55 -3.06
CA SER A 67 -10.05 3.16 -2.41
C SER A 67 -10.15 1.89 -1.57
N ILE A 68 -9.00 1.28 -1.32
CA ILE A 68 -8.84 0.07 -0.50
C ILE A 68 -7.77 0.35 0.55
N TYR A 69 -8.00 -0.08 1.79
CA TYR A 69 -7.01 -0.03 2.85
C TYR A 69 -6.34 -1.39 3.02
N SER A 70 -5.05 -1.39 3.35
CA SER A 70 -4.41 -2.59 3.90
C SER A 70 -4.82 -2.83 5.36
N PRO A 71 -4.68 -4.04 5.92
CA PRO A 71 -4.45 -4.26 7.34
C PRO A 71 -3.31 -3.38 7.85
N PRO A 72 -3.32 -3.03 9.14
CA PRO A 72 -2.20 -2.35 9.75
C PRO A 72 -0.97 -3.27 9.79
N PHE A 73 0.21 -2.68 9.70
CA PHE A 73 1.50 -3.34 9.87
C PHE A 73 2.40 -2.47 10.75
N HIS A 74 3.46 -3.07 11.31
CA HIS A 74 4.34 -2.38 12.26
C HIS A 74 5.79 -2.38 11.76
N SER A 75 6.56 -1.36 12.16
CA SER A 75 8.01 -1.33 11.84
C SER A 75 8.83 -2.32 12.68
N SER A 76 8.31 -2.72 13.84
CA SER A 76 8.87 -3.72 14.75
C SER A 76 7.80 -4.12 15.79
N GLN A 77 8.08 -5.08 16.68
CA GLN A 77 7.17 -5.51 17.74
C GLN A 77 6.64 -4.34 18.61
N SER A 78 7.48 -3.33 18.84
CA SER A 78 7.13 -2.12 19.60
C SER A 78 7.32 -0.85 18.76
N GLY A 79 7.07 -0.96 17.45
CA GLY A 79 7.35 0.07 16.46
C GLY A 79 6.16 0.96 16.09
N TYR A 80 6.37 1.77 15.05
CA TYR A 80 5.30 2.57 14.45
C TYR A 80 4.22 1.64 13.89
N LYS A 81 2.95 1.98 14.09
CA LYS A 81 1.82 1.32 13.44
C LYS A 81 1.43 2.09 12.19
N MET A 82 1.27 1.39 11.08
CA MET A 82 1.12 2.01 9.76
C MET A 82 0.13 1.22 8.90
N ARG A 83 -0.35 1.85 7.83
CA ARG A 83 -1.29 1.25 6.88
C ARG A 83 -1.10 1.88 5.49
N ALA A 84 -1.47 1.16 4.44
CA ALA A 84 -1.48 1.67 3.08
C ALA A 84 -2.91 1.92 2.59
N ARG A 85 -3.08 2.88 1.69
CA ARG A 85 -4.34 3.18 1.00
C ARG A 85 -4.11 3.27 -0.51
N LEU A 86 -4.81 2.41 -1.24
CA LEU A 86 -4.70 2.24 -2.68
C LEU A 86 -5.93 2.83 -3.39
N TYR A 87 -5.70 3.58 -4.46
CA TYR A 87 -6.71 3.99 -5.43
C TYR A 87 -6.42 3.37 -6.79
N LEU A 88 -7.21 2.36 -7.15
CA LEU A 88 -7.10 1.63 -8.40
C LEU A 88 -7.41 2.45 -9.65
N ASN A 89 -8.19 3.52 -9.48
CA ASN A 89 -8.53 4.46 -10.55
C ASN A 89 -8.01 5.88 -10.27
N GLY A 90 -6.95 5.97 -9.46
CA GLY A 90 -6.25 7.20 -9.10
C GLY A 90 -7.00 8.12 -8.16
N ASP A 91 -6.26 9.06 -7.57
CA ASP A 91 -6.76 10.09 -6.66
C ASP A 91 -6.30 11.50 -7.10
N GLY A 92 -7.09 12.52 -6.76
CA GLY A 92 -6.79 13.92 -7.08
C GLY A 92 -6.44 14.16 -8.56
N ASN A 93 -5.27 14.74 -8.82
CA ASN A 93 -4.78 15.04 -10.18
C ASN A 93 -4.32 13.80 -10.97
N ALA A 94 -4.32 12.61 -10.37
CA ALA A 94 -3.98 11.34 -10.99
C ALA A 94 -5.21 10.45 -11.26
N ARG A 95 -6.40 10.92 -10.88
CA ARG A 95 -7.68 10.24 -11.10
C ARG A 95 -7.85 9.88 -12.58
N ARG A 96 -8.29 8.64 -12.85
CA ARG A 96 -8.51 8.03 -14.18
C ARG A 96 -7.28 7.94 -15.08
N THR A 97 -6.08 8.22 -14.57
CA THR A 97 -4.84 8.17 -15.37
C THR A 97 -3.78 7.27 -14.76
N HIS A 98 -3.73 7.16 -13.43
CA HIS A 98 -2.76 6.35 -12.73
C HIS A 98 -3.42 5.57 -11.58
N ILE A 99 -2.73 4.54 -11.10
CA ILE A 99 -2.87 4.04 -9.75
C ILE A 99 -2.17 4.99 -8.78
N SER A 100 -2.82 5.27 -7.65
CA SER A 100 -2.26 6.06 -6.55
C SER A 100 -2.10 5.21 -5.30
N LEU A 101 -0.97 5.36 -4.59
CA LEU A 101 -0.70 4.63 -3.35
C LEU A 101 -0.22 5.59 -2.25
N PHE A 102 -0.82 5.46 -1.08
CA PHE A 102 -0.56 6.32 0.05
C PHE A 102 -0.21 5.54 1.31
N PHE A 103 0.71 6.10 2.08
CA PHE A 103 1.11 5.65 3.41
C PHE A 103 0.33 6.43 4.46
N ILE A 104 -0.05 5.73 5.54
CA ILE A 104 -0.77 6.28 6.68
C ILE A 104 -0.02 5.87 7.94
N LEU A 105 0.41 6.87 8.70
CA LEU A 105 0.87 6.68 10.07
C LEU A 105 -0.35 6.57 10.99
N MET A 106 -0.39 5.52 11.82
CA MET A 106 -1.47 5.22 12.74
C MET A 106 -1.00 5.35 14.18
N ARG A 107 -1.95 5.58 15.10
CA ARG A 107 -1.67 5.56 16.53
C ARG A 107 -1.25 4.17 17.00
N SER A 108 -0.14 4.07 17.70
CA SER A 108 0.39 2.83 18.30
C SER A 108 0.29 2.90 19.83
N GLU A 109 0.22 1.74 20.49
CA GLU A 109 0.37 1.66 21.95
C GLU A 109 1.78 2.06 22.42
N TYR A 110 2.75 2.00 21.51
CA TYR A 110 4.17 2.32 21.76
C TYR A 110 4.55 3.76 21.39
N ASP A 111 3.61 4.63 20.97
CA ASP A 111 3.94 5.99 20.48
C ASP A 111 4.76 6.80 21.51
N ALA A 112 4.57 6.57 22.81
CA ALA A 112 5.29 7.25 23.89
C ALA A 112 6.81 7.02 23.89
N ILE A 113 7.29 5.91 23.28
CA ILE A 113 8.72 5.57 23.19
C ILE A 113 9.30 5.82 21.79
N LEU A 114 8.45 6.21 20.82
CA LEU A 114 8.85 6.44 19.44
C LEU A 114 9.24 7.90 19.21
N ARG A 115 10.04 8.13 18.17
CA ARG A 115 10.50 9.48 17.81
C ARG A 115 9.54 10.10 16.80
N PHE A 116 9.12 11.32 17.06
CA PHE A 116 8.30 12.09 16.12
C PHE A 116 8.98 13.43 15.78
N PRO A 117 8.75 13.97 14.57
CA PRO A 117 7.94 13.39 13.49
C PRO A 117 8.58 12.16 12.83
N PHE A 118 7.75 11.28 12.27
CA PHE A 118 8.19 10.12 11.50
C PHE A 118 9.03 10.60 10.31
N ASN A 119 10.28 10.13 10.22
CA ASN A 119 11.25 10.62 9.25
C ASN A 119 12.05 9.48 8.58
N TYR A 120 11.40 8.34 8.38
CA TYR A 120 11.99 7.21 7.66
C TYR A 120 11.52 7.21 6.21
N LYS A 121 12.44 6.91 5.28
CA LYS A 121 12.10 6.79 3.86
C LYS A 121 11.02 5.72 3.66
N VAL A 122 9.98 6.06 2.90
CA VAL A 122 8.91 5.13 2.53
C VAL A 122 9.12 4.73 1.08
N THR A 123 9.13 3.43 0.81
CA THR A 123 9.32 2.89 -0.55
C THR A 123 8.16 1.97 -0.89
N PHE A 124 7.48 2.22 -1.99
CA PHE A 124 6.45 1.35 -2.53
C PHE A 124 7.02 0.50 -3.67
N CYS A 125 6.50 -0.73 -3.81
CA CYS A 125 6.78 -1.57 -4.97
C CYS A 125 5.48 -2.19 -5.46
N LEU A 126 5.18 -1.90 -6.71
CA LEU A 126 4.21 -2.64 -7.50
C LEU A 126 4.96 -3.74 -8.25
N TYR A 127 4.86 -4.96 -7.76
CA TYR A 127 5.49 -6.12 -8.36
C TYR A 127 4.71 -6.57 -9.60
N ASP A 128 5.48 -6.71 -10.67
CA ASP A 128 5.17 -7.52 -11.84
C ASP A 128 5.25 -9.01 -11.49
N GLN A 129 4.16 -9.77 -11.69
CA GLN A 129 4.17 -11.24 -11.49
C GLN A 129 4.44 -12.02 -12.78
N THR A 130 4.71 -11.35 -13.90
CA THR A 130 5.15 -12.06 -15.10
C THR A 130 6.59 -12.55 -14.91
N PRO A 131 7.06 -13.50 -15.73
CA PRO A 131 8.45 -13.96 -15.69
C PRO A 131 9.49 -12.85 -15.95
N THR A 132 9.08 -11.66 -16.40
CA THR A 132 10.01 -10.54 -16.61
C THR A 132 10.36 -9.79 -15.32
N GLU A 133 9.56 -9.94 -14.26
CA GLU A 133 9.79 -9.35 -12.93
C GLU A 133 10.13 -7.84 -12.94
N GLN A 134 9.55 -7.09 -13.88
CA GLN A 134 9.77 -5.64 -13.99
C GLN A 134 8.90 -4.87 -13.00
N HIS A 135 9.30 -4.90 -11.73
CA HIS A 135 8.59 -4.21 -10.67
C HIS A 135 8.69 -2.68 -10.81
N ILE A 136 7.61 -1.96 -10.48
CA ILE A 136 7.58 -0.50 -10.40
C ILE A 136 7.84 -0.10 -8.95
N ILE A 137 9.01 0.49 -8.70
CA ILE A 137 9.46 0.94 -7.38
C ILE A 137 9.50 2.46 -7.36
N ASP A 138 8.87 3.06 -6.36
CA ASP A 138 8.98 4.50 -6.13
C ASP A 138 8.99 4.80 -4.62
N SER A 139 9.57 5.92 -4.22
CA SER A 139 9.81 6.22 -2.82
C SER A 139 9.72 7.71 -2.53
N PHE A 140 9.41 8.06 -1.29
CA PHE A 140 9.41 9.44 -0.84
C PHE A 140 10.04 9.56 0.54
N GLN A 141 10.62 10.74 0.81
CA GLN A 141 11.04 11.14 2.14
C GLN A 141 9.87 11.91 2.80
N PRO A 142 9.40 11.50 4.00
CA PRO A 142 8.40 12.24 4.75
C PRO A 142 8.76 13.72 4.94
N ASP A 143 7.81 14.62 4.69
CA ASP A 143 7.94 16.03 5.08
C ASP A 143 7.66 16.17 6.58
N ILE A 144 8.69 16.42 7.36
CA ILE A 144 8.61 16.58 8.82
C ILE A 144 7.74 17.77 9.28
N LYS A 145 7.35 18.68 8.37
CA LYS A 145 6.41 19.77 8.67
C LYS A 145 4.95 19.37 8.41
N SER A 146 4.71 18.29 7.69
CA SER A 146 3.37 17.82 7.38
C SER A 146 2.72 17.14 8.58
N ASN A 147 1.42 17.38 8.74
CA ASN A 147 0.58 16.70 9.75
C ASN A 147 0.48 15.19 9.53
N SER A 148 0.77 14.69 8.33
CA SER A 148 0.78 13.26 8.01
C SER A 148 1.79 12.45 8.84
N PHE A 149 2.88 13.09 9.27
CA PHE A 149 4.01 12.41 9.91
C PHE A 149 4.27 12.87 11.35
N GLN A 150 3.42 13.75 11.89
CA GLN A 150 3.47 14.12 13.31
C GLN A 150 2.98 12.96 14.19
N HIS A 151 3.24 13.07 15.49
CA HIS A 151 2.66 12.18 16.49
C HIS A 151 1.13 12.08 16.30
N PRO A 152 0.58 10.87 16.04
CA PRO A 152 -0.85 10.70 15.82
C PRO A 152 -1.69 11.22 16.99
N ARG A 153 -2.73 12.00 16.67
CA ARG A 153 -3.73 12.46 17.64
C ARG A 153 -5.07 11.72 17.51
N SER A 154 -5.24 11.02 16.39
CA SER A 154 -6.37 10.16 16.02
C SER A 154 -5.86 8.78 15.63
N GLU A 155 -6.77 7.83 15.39
CA GLU A 155 -6.41 6.48 14.93
C GLU A 155 -5.51 6.47 13.68
N MET A 156 -5.74 7.41 12.76
CA MET A 156 -4.99 7.57 11.53
C MET A 156 -4.65 9.04 11.30
N ASN A 157 -3.43 9.32 10.86
CA ASN A 157 -3.06 10.60 10.27
C ASN A 157 -3.59 10.73 8.84
N ILE A 158 -3.45 11.93 8.27
CA ILE A 158 -3.74 12.17 6.84
C ILE A 158 -2.77 11.35 5.99
N ALA A 159 -3.31 10.63 5.01
CA ALA A 159 -2.51 9.81 4.09
C ALA A 159 -1.55 10.68 3.25
N SER A 160 -0.33 10.19 3.02
CA SER A 160 0.68 10.83 2.16
C SER A 160 1.39 9.78 1.33
N GLY A 161 1.66 10.06 0.07
CA GLY A 161 2.28 9.08 -0.83
C GLY A 161 2.41 9.57 -2.26
N ILE A 162 2.19 8.67 -3.21
CA ILE A 162 2.55 8.84 -4.62
C ILE A 162 1.28 8.78 -5.46
N PRO A 163 0.69 9.93 -5.85
CA PRO A 163 -0.52 9.97 -6.67
C PRO A 163 -0.34 9.30 -8.03
N LYS A 164 0.84 9.42 -8.65
CA LYS A 164 1.13 8.91 -10.00
C LYS A 164 2.11 7.73 -9.95
N LEU A 165 1.78 6.69 -9.18
CA LEU A 165 2.66 5.54 -9.00
C LEU A 165 2.81 4.71 -10.27
N CYS A 166 1.70 4.38 -10.93
CA CYS A 166 1.71 3.57 -12.15
C CYS A 166 0.63 4.05 -13.12
N PRO A 167 0.96 4.39 -14.38
CA PRO A 167 -0.04 4.72 -15.39
C PRO A 167 -1.03 3.57 -15.60
N LEU A 168 -2.33 3.87 -15.72
CA LEU A 168 -3.33 2.83 -16.00
C LEU A 168 -3.11 2.14 -17.36
N SER A 169 -2.47 2.82 -18.31
CA SER A 169 -2.09 2.24 -19.60
C SER A 169 -1.07 1.11 -19.50
N THR A 170 -0.30 1.04 -18.42
CA THR A 170 0.68 -0.04 -18.18
C THR A 170 -0.01 -1.33 -17.73
N ILE A 171 -1.29 -1.25 -17.37
CA ILE A 171 -2.06 -2.28 -16.68
C ILE A 171 -3.15 -2.88 -17.57
N GLN A 172 -3.44 -2.23 -18.71
CA GLN A 172 -4.57 -2.53 -19.60
C GLN A 172 -4.18 -3.44 -20.77
#